data_AF-A0A3N2M7Z6-F1
#
_entry.id   AF-A0A3N2M7Z6-F1
#
_cell.length_a   1.000
_cell.length_b   1.000
_cell.length_c   1.000
_cell.angle_alpha   90.00
_cell.angle_beta   90.00
_cell.angle_gamma   90.00
#
_symmetry.space_group_name_H-M   'P 1'
#
loop_
_entity.id
_entity.type
_entity.pdbx_description
1 polymer ?
#
loop_
_entity_poly.entity_id
_entity_poly.type
_entity_poly.pdbx_seq_one_letter_code
_entity_poly.pdbx_strand_id
1 'polypeptide(L)'
;MNELVKSTLSGGITAAASITGDPILTVAASIAAPAASSVAVDFASRTLSKWQSNRFMNGCRLIAQKIGVNIHCGKSLREDGAMSAIDGEQAQQVLEGILQNIADEYEKKKIEAHASFFTNLCFDERIVFEQALYLTRVLKQLSYRQLVLIAISHDAPLQAGGWLFKFKDSGNPILKNYADLYSEIQHLEQMRILEDSNRGVTLGGSSAPLRLSLFGQTIYDEIDLESIPEADKRLVSQMISTINNA
;
A
#
# COMPACT_ATOMS: atom_id res chain seq x y z
N MET A 1 -5.41 -6.42 34.43
CA MET A 1 -5.06 -6.31 33.01
C MET A 1 -6.16 -6.86 32.07
N ASN A 2 -6.90 -7.92 32.44
CA ASN A 2 -7.89 -8.57 31.55
C ASN A 2 -9.32 -7.96 31.48
N GLU A 3 -9.73 -7.06 32.39
CA GLU A 3 -11.08 -6.46 32.37
C GLU A 3 -11.14 -5.07 31.72
N LEU A 4 -10.05 -4.29 31.80
CA LEU A 4 -9.94 -2.94 31.23
C LEU A 4 -9.83 -2.95 29.69
N VAL A 5 -9.22 -4.00 29.13
CA VAL A 5 -9.11 -4.21 27.68
C VAL A 5 -10.47 -4.58 27.08
N LYS A 6 -11.28 -5.38 27.81
CA LYS A 6 -12.62 -5.76 27.35
C LYS A 6 -13.62 -4.60 27.37
N SER A 7 -13.55 -3.70 28.36
CA SER A 7 -14.47 -2.56 28.42
C SER A 7 -14.15 -1.47 27.39
N THR A 8 -12.88 -1.29 27.02
CA THR A 8 -12.45 -0.32 25.99
C THR A 8 -12.78 -0.76 24.57
N LEU A 9 -12.88 -2.06 24.31
CA LEU A 9 -13.30 -2.61 23.00
C LEU A 9 -14.83 -2.54 22.78
N SER A 10 -15.64 -2.46 23.84
CA SER A 10 -17.12 -2.46 23.73
C SER A 10 -17.76 -1.07 23.60
N GLY A 11 -17.00 0.01 23.83
CA GLY A 11 -17.56 1.35 23.96
C GLY A 11 -16.72 2.38 23.23
N GLY A 12 -17.10 2.69 21.99
CA GLY A 12 -16.80 3.95 21.31
C GLY A 12 -15.32 4.31 21.14
N ILE A 13 -14.90 4.40 19.89
CA ILE A 13 -13.54 4.68 19.38
C ILE A 13 -12.91 6.02 19.89
N THR A 14 -13.56 6.76 20.79
CA THR A 14 -13.22 8.18 21.04
C THR A 14 -12.59 8.52 22.40
N ALA A 15 -12.38 7.57 23.33
CA ALA A 15 -11.95 7.97 24.69
C ALA A 15 -10.81 7.15 25.35
N ALA A 16 -10.33 6.06 24.74
CA ALA A 16 -9.32 5.21 25.39
C ALA A 16 -7.86 5.64 25.15
N ALA A 17 -7.60 6.59 24.25
CA ALA A 17 -6.24 6.94 23.83
C ALA A 17 -5.41 7.73 24.88
N SER A 18 -6.02 8.12 26.02
CA SER A 18 -5.40 9.02 27.00
C SER A 18 -5.25 8.45 28.42
N ILE A 19 -5.68 7.21 28.69
CA ILE A 19 -5.81 6.71 30.07
C ILE A 19 -4.57 5.94 30.55
N THR A 20 -3.80 5.30 29.67
CA THR A 20 -2.74 4.37 30.10
C THR A 20 -1.34 4.97 30.15
N GLY A 21 -1.07 6.06 29.41
CA GLY A 21 0.29 6.61 29.27
C GLY A 21 1.31 5.67 28.59
N ASP A 22 0.86 4.47 28.21
CA ASP A 22 1.66 3.44 27.56
C ASP A 22 1.40 3.49 26.04
N PRO A 23 2.41 3.88 25.24
CA PRO A 23 2.29 3.94 23.78
C PRO A 23 1.81 2.63 23.15
N ILE A 24 2.12 1.49 23.78
CA ILE A 24 1.78 0.15 23.28
C ILE A 24 0.28 -0.12 23.41
N LEU A 25 -0.31 0.17 24.58
CA LEU A 25 -1.74 0.00 24.83
C LEU A 25 -2.60 0.98 24.03
N THR A 26 -2.13 2.22 23.84
CA THR A 26 -2.80 3.20 22.99
C THR A 26 -2.88 2.73 21.54
N VAL A 27 -1.83 2.08 21.03
CA VAL A 27 -1.79 1.54 19.67
C VAL A 27 -2.74 0.35 19.53
N ALA A 28 -2.71 -0.59 20.47
CA ALA A 28 -3.62 -1.74 20.47
C ALA A 28 -5.10 -1.33 20.50
N ALA A 29 -5.43 -0.33 21.31
CA ALA A 29 -6.79 0.20 21.44
C ALA A 29 -7.28 0.98 20.20
N SER A 30 -6.37 1.41 19.31
CA SER A 30 -6.76 2.10 18.08
C SER A 30 -7.43 1.14 17.10
N ILE A 31 -7.01 -0.13 17.05
CA ILE A 31 -7.50 -1.08 16.05
C ILE A 31 -8.87 -1.61 16.47
N ALA A 32 -9.89 -1.36 15.66
CA ALA A 32 -11.29 -1.66 15.98
C ALA A 32 -11.63 -3.17 16.07
N ALA A 33 -10.73 -4.07 15.68
CA ALA A 33 -10.96 -5.51 15.68
C ALA A 33 -10.13 -6.23 16.78
N PRO A 34 -10.75 -7.08 17.62
CA PRO A 34 -10.07 -7.79 18.72
C PRO A 34 -8.84 -8.61 18.28
N ALA A 35 -8.93 -9.44 17.24
CA ALA A 35 -7.78 -10.19 16.70
C ALA A 35 -6.65 -9.28 16.19
N ALA A 36 -7.04 -8.21 15.50
CA ALA A 36 -6.07 -7.27 14.97
C ALA A 36 -5.34 -6.51 16.11
N SER A 37 -6.04 -6.27 17.22
CA SER A 37 -5.44 -5.71 18.44
C SER A 37 -4.41 -6.65 19.08
N SER A 38 -4.63 -7.97 19.12
CA SER A 38 -3.68 -8.91 19.73
C SER A 38 -2.37 -9.02 18.93
N VAL A 39 -2.45 -9.04 17.60
CA VAL A 39 -1.26 -9.01 16.73
C VAL A 39 -0.47 -7.73 16.92
N ALA A 40 -1.16 -6.59 17.02
CA ALA A 40 -0.50 -5.31 17.25
C ALA A 40 0.17 -5.24 18.63
N VAL A 41 -0.45 -5.80 19.69
CA VAL A 41 0.17 -5.90 21.03
C VAL A 41 1.42 -6.78 20.98
N ASP A 42 1.32 -7.96 20.37
CA ASP A 42 2.48 -8.86 20.24
C ASP A 42 3.63 -8.16 19.51
N PHE A 43 3.33 -7.54 18.36
CA PHE A 43 4.32 -6.82 17.58
C PHE A 43 4.95 -5.65 18.35
N ALA A 44 4.14 -4.89 19.08
CA ALA A 44 4.59 -3.75 19.87
C ALA A 44 5.43 -4.16 21.09
N SER A 45 5.26 -5.38 21.60
CA SER A 45 6.08 -5.94 22.68
C SER A 45 7.50 -6.29 22.25
N ARG A 46 7.78 -6.31 20.94
CA ARG A 46 9.11 -6.54 20.38
C ARG A 46 10.00 -5.32 20.60
N THR A 47 11.32 -5.55 20.64
CA THR A 47 12.31 -4.47 20.72
C THR A 47 12.37 -3.70 19.40
N LEU A 48 11.64 -2.58 19.30
CA LEU A 48 11.64 -1.68 18.15
C LEU A 48 12.56 -0.47 18.38
N SER A 49 13.26 -0.02 17.33
CA SER A 49 13.94 1.28 17.38
C SER A 49 12.91 2.43 17.47
N LYS A 50 13.35 3.61 17.92
CA LYS A 50 12.48 4.81 18.00
C LYS A 50 11.79 5.14 16.66
N TRP A 51 12.51 5.01 15.55
CA TRP A 51 11.96 5.27 14.21
C TRP A 51 10.98 4.19 13.76
N GLN A 52 11.26 2.91 14.05
CA GLN A 52 10.30 1.82 13.78
C GLN A 52 9.04 1.97 14.61
N SER A 53 9.17 2.25 15.90
CA SER A 53 8.04 2.49 16.81
C SER A 53 7.15 3.64 16.32
N ASN A 54 7.74 4.78 15.94
CA ASN A 54 6.97 5.92 15.39
C ASN A 54 6.20 5.56 14.10
N ARG A 55 6.81 4.79 13.20
CA ARG A 55 6.18 4.37 11.94
C ARG A 55 5.05 3.36 12.19
N PHE A 56 5.30 2.38 13.03
CA PHE A 56 4.33 1.41 13.51
C PHE A 56 3.11 2.10 14.14
N MET A 57 3.34 3.01 15.09
CA MET A 57 2.28 3.80 15.72
C MET A 57 1.44 4.58 14.71
N ASN A 58 2.10 5.22 13.73
CA ASN A 58 1.39 5.95 12.69
C ASN A 58 0.52 5.04 11.83
N GLY A 59 1.05 3.88 11.43
CA GLY A 59 0.31 2.89 10.63
C GLY A 59 -0.93 2.35 11.36
N CYS A 60 -0.79 1.95 12.62
CA CYS A 60 -1.94 1.47 13.42
C CYS A 60 -3.02 2.55 13.55
N ARG A 61 -2.63 3.80 13.80
CA ARG A 61 -3.57 4.93 13.86
C ARG A 61 -4.29 5.16 12.53
N LEU A 62 -3.60 5.04 11.40
CA LEU A 62 -4.21 5.19 10.08
C LEU A 62 -5.21 4.06 9.79
N ILE A 63 -4.84 2.81 10.09
CA ILE A 63 -5.73 1.64 9.98
C ILE A 63 -6.99 1.85 10.83
N ALA A 64 -6.81 2.16 12.11
CA ALA A 64 -7.87 2.45 13.05
C ALA A 64 -8.86 3.51 12.53
N GLN A 65 -8.32 4.65 12.10
CA GLN A 65 -9.09 5.76 11.58
C GLN A 65 -9.89 5.34 10.34
N LYS A 66 -9.25 4.67 9.37
CA LYS A 66 -9.91 4.25 8.13
C LYS A 66 -10.98 3.18 8.37
N ILE A 67 -10.73 2.21 9.26
CA ILE A 67 -11.74 1.22 9.66
C ILE A 67 -12.94 1.92 10.32
N GLY A 68 -12.69 2.84 11.26
CA GLY A 68 -13.74 3.60 11.92
C GLY A 68 -14.59 4.41 10.94
N VAL A 69 -13.98 5.05 9.94
CA VAL A 69 -14.69 5.76 8.87
C VAL A 69 -15.55 4.81 8.05
N ASN A 70 -15.00 3.67 7.61
CA ASN A 70 -15.75 2.68 6.82
C ASN A 70 -16.97 2.13 7.59
N ILE A 71 -16.81 1.81 8.88
CA ILE A 71 -17.93 1.36 9.75
C ILE A 71 -18.97 2.49 9.90
N HIS A 72 -18.54 3.72 10.12
CA HIS A 72 -19.46 4.87 10.22
C HIS A 72 -20.23 5.13 8.92
N CYS A 73 -19.60 4.86 7.77
CA CYS A 73 -20.24 4.90 6.46
C CYS A 73 -21.15 3.68 6.17
N GLY A 74 -21.34 2.78 7.13
CA GLY A 74 -22.24 1.63 7.01
C GLY A 74 -21.64 0.41 6.31
N LYS A 75 -20.31 0.36 6.10
CA LYS A 75 -19.65 -0.87 5.62
C LYS A 75 -19.53 -1.87 6.77
N SER A 76 -19.83 -3.13 6.48
CA SER A 76 -19.64 -4.24 7.42
C SER A 76 -18.29 -4.89 7.21
N LEU A 77 -17.62 -5.27 8.31
CA LEU A 77 -16.42 -6.10 8.24
C LEU A 77 -16.74 -7.44 7.58
N ARG A 78 -15.76 -8.01 6.89
CA ARG A 78 -15.84 -9.38 6.36
C ARG A 78 -15.94 -10.39 7.50
N GLU A 79 -16.74 -11.43 7.29
CA GLU A 79 -17.00 -12.50 8.27
C GLU A 79 -16.66 -13.90 7.72
N ASP A 80 -15.91 -13.97 6.61
CA ASP A 80 -15.59 -15.21 5.91
C ASP A 80 -14.44 -16.00 6.56
N GLY A 81 -14.78 -16.70 7.65
CA GLY A 81 -13.97 -17.76 8.23
C GLY A 81 -12.57 -17.31 8.64
N ALA A 82 -11.52 -17.96 8.11
CA ALA A 82 -10.14 -17.70 8.53
C ALA A 82 -9.62 -16.31 8.14
N MET A 83 -10.28 -15.62 7.20
CA MET A 83 -9.98 -14.23 6.80
C MET A 83 -10.88 -13.19 7.49
N SER A 84 -11.75 -13.63 8.41
CA SER A 84 -12.51 -12.75 9.31
C SER A 84 -11.58 -11.74 9.97
N ALA A 85 -11.94 -10.46 9.89
CA ALA A 85 -11.16 -9.39 10.51
C ALA A 85 -11.15 -9.47 12.05
N ILE A 86 -12.11 -10.20 12.64
CA ILE A 86 -12.39 -10.22 14.08
C ILE A 86 -11.58 -11.29 14.81
N ASP A 87 -11.44 -12.47 14.21
CA ASP A 87 -10.88 -13.68 14.83
C ASP A 87 -10.12 -14.60 13.85
N GLY A 88 -10.04 -14.23 12.57
CA GLY A 88 -9.40 -15.04 11.54
C GLY A 88 -7.88 -15.11 11.69
N GLU A 89 -7.34 -16.32 11.87
CA GLU A 89 -5.89 -16.56 11.96
C GLU A 89 -5.14 -16.09 10.71
N GLN A 90 -5.73 -16.27 9.52
CA GLN A 90 -5.10 -15.84 8.27
C GLN A 90 -5.07 -14.32 8.14
N ALA A 91 -6.13 -13.62 8.56
CA ALA A 91 -6.14 -12.16 8.63
C ALA A 91 -5.08 -11.62 9.61
N GLN A 92 -4.89 -12.30 10.75
CA GLN A 92 -3.84 -11.96 11.72
C GLN A 92 -2.43 -12.08 11.12
N GLN A 93 -2.15 -13.16 10.37
CA GLN A 93 -0.86 -13.35 9.71
C GLN A 93 -0.59 -12.26 8.65
N VAL A 94 -1.63 -11.89 7.87
CA VAL A 94 -1.50 -10.79 6.90
C VAL A 94 -1.23 -9.47 7.62
N LEU A 95 -1.96 -9.18 8.70
CA LEU A 95 -1.75 -7.99 9.52
C LEU A 95 -0.32 -7.92 10.07
N GLU A 96 0.20 -9.02 10.62
CA GLU A 96 1.56 -9.05 11.16
C GLU A 96 2.58 -8.67 10.06
N GLY A 97 2.43 -9.25 8.87
CA GLY A 97 3.29 -8.92 7.73
C GLY A 97 3.20 -7.44 7.32
N ILE A 98 2.00 -6.85 7.37
CA ILE A 98 1.79 -5.44 7.06
C ILE A 98 2.40 -4.53 8.14
N LEU A 99 2.19 -4.84 9.42
CA LEU A 99 2.76 -4.08 10.53
C LEU A 99 4.30 -4.13 10.53
N GLN A 100 4.88 -5.29 10.20
CA GLN A 100 6.31 -5.43 9.98
C GLN A 100 6.79 -4.53 8.84
N ASN A 101 6.11 -4.54 7.69
CA ASN A 101 6.46 -3.69 6.56
C ASN A 101 6.38 -2.21 6.92
N ILE A 102 5.31 -1.78 7.62
CA ILE A 102 5.14 -0.40 8.10
C ILE A 102 6.29 0.00 9.03
N ALA A 103 6.65 -0.86 9.99
CA ALA A 103 7.72 -0.55 10.94
C ALA A 103 9.06 -0.34 10.22
N ASP A 104 9.34 -1.13 9.18
CA ASP A 104 10.59 -1.08 8.42
C ASP A 104 10.61 -0.02 7.30
N GLU A 105 9.46 0.54 6.92
CA GLU A 105 9.29 1.41 5.74
C GLU A 105 10.02 2.77 5.85
N TYR A 106 10.98 3.03 4.98
CA TYR A 106 11.75 4.27 4.96
C TYR A 106 11.01 5.42 4.29
N GLU A 107 10.11 5.12 3.34
CA GLU A 107 9.30 6.09 2.63
C GLU A 107 7.99 6.35 3.39
N LYS A 108 7.94 7.40 4.21
CA LYS A 108 6.76 7.72 5.05
C LYS A 108 5.43 7.71 4.30
N LYS A 109 5.44 8.13 3.02
CA LYS A 109 4.24 8.17 2.18
C LYS A 109 3.68 6.79 1.83
N LYS A 110 4.49 5.72 1.88
CA LYS A 110 4.05 4.33 1.69
C LYS A 110 3.31 3.74 2.91
N ILE A 111 3.44 4.36 4.09
CA ILE A 111 2.73 3.89 5.29
C ILE A 111 1.22 3.98 5.08
N GLU A 112 0.74 5.02 4.40
CA GLU A 112 -0.68 5.17 4.04
C GLU A 112 -1.15 4.04 3.13
N ALA A 113 -0.35 3.68 2.12
CA ALA A 113 -0.63 2.55 1.23
C ALA A 113 -0.77 1.23 2.00
N HIS A 114 0.17 0.91 2.90
CA HIS A 114 0.07 -0.28 3.74
C HIS A 114 -1.16 -0.28 4.65
N ALA A 115 -1.50 0.88 5.22
CA ALA A 115 -2.66 1.04 6.08
C ALA A 115 -3.99 0.90 5.30
N SER A 116 -4.08 1.50 4.11
CA SER A 116 -5.21 1.35 3.19
C SER A 116 -5.42 -0.12 2.82
N PHE A 117 -4.34 -0.82 2.47
CA PHE A 117 -4.41 -2.22 2.07
C PHE A 117 -5.03 -3.11 3.16
N PHE A 118 -4.54 -3.02 4.40
CA PHE A 118 -5.13 -3.80 5.48
C PHE A 118 -6.58 -3.38 5.77
N THR A 119 -6.86 -2.07 5.73
CA THR A 119 -8.23 -1.57 5.93
C THR A 119 -9.16 -2.18 4.90
N ASN A 120 -8.85 -2.08 3.62
CA ASN A 120 -9.69 -2.59 2.54
C ASN A 120 -9.85 -4.11 2.63
N LEU A 121 -8.78 -4.84 2.96
CA LEU A 121 -8.83 -6.28 3.21
C LEU A 121 -9.85 -6.66 4.30
N CYS A 122 -10.08 -5.82 5.32
CA CYS A 122 -11.08 -6.07 6.34
C CYS A 122 -12.54 -5.93 5.87
N PHE A 123 -12.79 -5.33 4.69
CA PHE A 123 -14.13 -5.11 4.13
C PHE A 123 -14.32 -5.80 2.77
N ASP A 124 -13.24 -6.25 2.12
CA ASP A 124 -13.30 -6.87 0.80
C ASP A 124 -13.12 -8.39 0.86
N GLU A 125 -14.21 -9.12 0.65
CA GLU A 125 -14.25 -10.59 0.61
C GLU A 125 -13.69 -11.18 -0.70
N ARG A 126 -13.46 -10.37 -1.74
CA ARG A 126 -12.94 -10.83 -3.04
C ARG A 126 -11.48 -11.27 -2.94
N ILE A 127 -10.73 -10.71 -1.99
CA ILE A 127 -9.32 -11.01 -1.78
C ILE A 127 -9.19 -12.19 -0.81
N VAL A 128 -8.68 -13.31 -1.35
CA VAL A 128 -8.34 -14.51 -0.58
C VAL A 128 -6.98 -14.39 0.10
N PHE A 129 -6.71 -15.25 1.08
CA PHE A 129 -5.49 -15.23 1.89
C PHE A 129 -4.19 -15.21 1.07
N GLU A 130 -4.06 -16.08 0.08
CA GLU A 130 -2.84 -16.20 -0.73
C GLU A 130 -2.59 -14.92 -1.55
N GLN A 131 -3.67 -14.30 -2.06
CA GLN A 131 -3.60 -13.03 -2.76
C GLN A 131 -3.19 -11.91 -1.80
N ALA A 132 -3.75 -11.89 -0.59
CA ALA A 132 -3.40 -10.90 0.41
C ALA A 132 -1.91 -10.99 0.80
N LEU A 133 -1.39 -12.19 1.04
CA LEU A 133 0.04 -12.40 1.30
C LEU A 133 0.92 -11.98 0.12
N TYR A 134 0.49 -12.26 -1.11
CA TYR A 134 1.22 -11.85 -2.30
C TYR A 134 1.26 -10.32 -2.43
N LEU A 135 0.11 -9.66 -2.28
CA LEU A 135 0.00 -8.19 -2.30
C LEU A 135 0.84 -7.54 -1.19
N THR A 136 0.86 -8.09 0.03
CA THR A 136 1.74 -7.63 1.11
C THR A 136 3.21 -7.64 0.70
N ARG A 137 3.66 -8.66 -0.05
CA ARG A 137 5.04 -8.75 -0.55
C ARG A 137 5.30 -7.77 -1.69
N VAL A 138 4.36 -7.65 -2.62
CA VAL A 138 4.47 -6.70 -3.75
C VAL A 138 4.56 -5.28 -3.24
N LEU A 139 3.68 -4.89 -2.31
CA LEU A 139 3.69 -3.54 -1.73
C LEU A 139 4.98 -3.22 -0.98
N LYS A 140 5.61 -4.22 -0.34
CA LYS A 140 6.93 -4.05 0.27
C LYS A 140 8.01 -3.67 -0.75
N GLN A 141 7.95 -4.25 -1.95
CA GLN A 141 8.97 -4.08 -3.00
C GLN A 141 8.80 -2.80 -3.82
N LEU A 142 7.57 -2.29 -3.95
CA LEU A 142 7.30 -1.08 -4.72
C LEU A 142 7.87 0.17 -4.03
N SER A 143 8.45 1.10 -4.80
CA SER A 143 8.79 2.44 -4.30
C SER A 143 7.55 3.34 -4.25
N TYR A 144 7.60 4.45 -3.51
CA TYR A 144 6.49 5.40 -3.55
C TYR A 144 6.28 5.97 -4.95
N ARG A 145 7.37 6.25 -5.69
CA ARG A 145 7.29 6.74 -7.07
C ARG A 145 6.63 5.72 -8.00
N GLN A 146 6.84 4.42 -7.77
CA GLN A 146 6.12 3.36 -8.47
C GLN A 146 4.62 3.35 -8.14
N LEU A 147 4.22 3.60 -6.89
CA LEU A 147 2.80 3.77 -6.56
C LEU A 147 2.18 4.98 -7.28
N VAL A 148 2.91 6.09 -7.40
CA VAL A 148 2.48 7.26 -8.17
C VAL A 148 2.36 6.92 -9.66
N LEU A 149 3.31 6.16 -10.23
CA LEU A 149 3.24 5.71 -11.62
C LEU A 149 2.00 4.83 -11.88
N ILE A 150 1.67 3.92 -10.96
CA ILE A 150 0.46 3.11 -11.01
C ILE A 150 -0.77 4.01 -11.00
N ALA A 151 -0.83 5.00 -10.10
CA ALA A 151 -1.95 5.94 -10.04
C ALA A 151 -2.11 6.77 -11.32
N ILE A 152 -1.01 7.29 -11.89
CA ILE A 152 -1.06 8.01 -13.18
C ILE A 152 -1.55 7.08 -14.30
N SER A 153 -1.07 5.83 -14.32
CA SER A 153 -1.42 4.86 -15.37
C SER A 153 -2.87 4.38 -15.32
N HIS A 154 -3.52 4.52 -14.17
CA HIS A 154 -4.97 4.35 -14.03
C HIS A 154 -5.73 5.45 -14.77
N ASP A 155 -5.31 6.71 -14.57
CA ASP A 155 -5.98 7.89 -15.12
C ASP A 155 -5.75 8.02 -16.64
N ALA A 156 -4.54 7.72 -17.11
CA ALA A 156 -4.20 7.70 -18.53
C ALA A 156 -3.02 6.75 -18.84
N PRO A 157 -2.97 6.12 -20.03
CA PRO A 157 -1.82 5.31 -20.42
C PRO A 157 -0.51 6.09 -20.36
N LEU A 158 0.51 5.48 -19.74
CA LEU A 158 1.85 6.06 -19.64
C LEU A 158 2.51 6.07 -21.01
N GLN A 159 2.90 7.27 -21.44
CA GLN A 159 3.63 7.50 -22.68
C GLN A 159 5.12 7.18 -22.49
N ALA A 160 5.41 5.96 -22.03
CA ALA A 160 6.76 5.42 -21.85
C ALA A 160 7.11 4.35 -22.90
N GLY A 161 6.21 4.12 -23.86
CA GLY A 161 6.44 3.25 -25.00
C GLY A 161 7.68 3.67 -25.78
N GLY A 162 8.53 2.70 -26.14
CA GLY A 162 9.72 2.93 -26.95
C GLY A 162 10.88 3.61 -26.22
N TRP A 163 10.77 3.86 -24.91
CA TRP A 163 11.89 4.40 -24.12
C TRP A 163 13.11 3.49 -24.18
N LEU A 164 12.94 2.16 -24.29
CA LEU A 164 14.05 1.23 -24.51
C LEU A 164 14.98 1.66 -25.67
N PHE A 165 14.44 2.23 -26.74
CA PHE A 165 15.24 2.72 -27.87
C PHE A 165 15.90 4.06 -27.56
N LYS A 166 15.21 4.98 -26.88
CA LYS A 166 15.77 6.27 -26.45
C LYS A 166 16.97 6.08 -25.51
N PHE A 167 16.86 5.18 -24.54
CA PHE A 167 17.90 4.95 -23.54
C PHE A 167 19.07 4.09 -24.06
N LYS A 168 18.95 3.45 -25.24
CA LYS A 168 20.07 2.78 -25.91
C LYS A 168 21.06 3.77 -26.52
N ASP A 169 20.59 4.94 -26.97
CA ASP A 169 21.45 5.97 -27.57
C ASP A 169 21.97 6.94 -26.50
N SER A 170 23.07 6.55 -25.86
CA SER A 170 23.63 7.13 -24.62
C SER A 170 24.21 8.56 -24.72
N GLY A 171 23.96 9.29 -25.81
CA GLY A 171 24.50 10.63 -26.04
C GLY A 171 23.80 11.74 -25.25
N ASN A 172 22.52 11.58 -24.92
CA ASN A 172 21.73 12.65 -24.32
C ASN A 172 21.88 12.70 -22.78
N PRO A 173 22.42 13.78 -22.19
CA PRO A 173 22.60 13.91 -20.74
C PRO A 173 21.25 13.96 -19.98
N ILE A 174 20.18 14.44 -20.62
CA ILE A 174 18.84 14.46 -20.02
C ILE A 174 18.38 13.03 -19.76
N LEU A 175 18.50 12.13 -20.74
CA LEU A 175 18.11 10.73 -20.59
C LEU A 175 18.91 10.03 -19.48
N LYS A 176 20.22 10.31 -19.34
CA LYS A 176 21.03 9.73 -18.25
C LYS A 176 20.48 10.06 -16.86
N ASN A 177 19.95 11.26 -16.67
CA ASN A 177 19.40 11.69 -15.37
C ASN A 177 18.08 10.98 -14.99
N TYR A 178 17.43 10.30 -15.94
CA TYR A 178 16.17 9.60 -15.73
C TYR A 178 16.27 8.08 -15.95
N ALA A 179 17.48 7.53 -15.96
CA ALA A 179 17.71 6.09 -16.12
C ALA A 179 17.12 5.27 -14.94
N ASP A 180 17.06 5.87 -13.75
CA ASP A 180 16.41 5.33 -12.57
C ASP A 180 14.89 5.19 -12.76
N LEU A 181 14.22 6.23 -13.29
CA LEU A 181 12.79 6.23 -13.58
C LEU A 181 12.44 5.20 -14.65
N TYR A 182 13.25 5.11 -15.72
CA TYR A 182 13.09 4.07 -16.73
C TYR A 182 13.19 2.67 -16.13
N SER A 183 14.17 2.44 -15.24
CA SER A 183 14.33 1.15 -14.55
C SER A 183 13.13 0.82 -13.66
N GLU A 184 12.55 1.81 -12.99
CA GLU A 184 11.33 1.62 -12.18
C GLU A 184 10.12 1.23 -13.03
N ILE A 185 9.95 1.81 -14.22
CA ILE A 185 8.87 1.45 -15.15
C ILE A 185 9.09 0.03 -15.68
N GLN A 186 10.31 -0.33 -16.07
CA GLN A 186 10.63 -1.70 -16.50
C GLN A 186 10.35 -2.72 -15.40
N HIS A 187 10.63 -2.38 -14.13
CA HIS A 187 10.29 -3.23 -13.00
C HIS A 187 8.76 -3.44 -12.86
N LEU A 188 7.96 -2.39 -13.05
CA LEU A 188 6.50 -2.49 -13.04
C LEU A 188 5.95 -3.38 -14.16
N GLU A 189 6.54 -3.33 -15.36
CA GLU A 189 6.21 -4.23 -16.47
C GLU A 189 6.59 -5.69 -16.17
N GLN A 190 7.78 -5.92 -15.59
CA GLN A 190 8.25 -7.26 -15.20
C GLN A 190 7.35 -7.89 -14.15
N MET A 191 6.85 -7.10 -13.20
CA MET A 191 5.86 -7.53 -12.20
C MET A 191 4.44 -7.69 -12.77
N ARG A 192 4.24 -7.44 -14.09
CA ARG A 192 2.93 -7.48 -14.76
C ARG A 192 1.90 -6.53 -14.15
N ILE A 193 2.35 -5.44 -13.52
CA ILE A 193 1.48 -4.37 -13.01
C ILE A 193 1.10 -3.44 -14.16
N LEU A 194 2.10 -3.08 -14.97
CA LEU A 194 1.91 -2.41 -16.24
C LEU A 194 1.99 -3.41 -17.38
N GLU A 195 1.18 -3.20 -18.41
CA GLU A 195 1.23 -3.95 -19.65
C GLU A 195 1.16 -3.00 -20.84
N ASP A 196 1.70 -3.46 -21.94
CA ASP A 196 1.54 -2.76 -23.20
C ASP A 196 0.06 -2.73 -23.62
N SER A 197 -0.41 -1.56 -24.06
CA SER A 197 -1.76 -1.40 -24.59
C SER A 197 -2.00 -2.20 -25.87
N ASN A 198 -0.95 -2.54 -26.61
CA ASN A 198 -1.05 -3.42 -27.77
C ASN A 198 -1.22 -4.90 -27.35
N ARG A 199 -2.27 -5.54 -27.85
CA ARG A 199 -2.56 -6.98 -27.63
C ARG A 199 -1.66 -7.93 -28.44
N GLY A 200 -0.53 -7.46 -28.98
CA GLY A 200 0.34 -8.23 -29.87
C GLY A 200 1.73 -8.46 -29.28
N VAL A 201 2.34 -9.61 -29.57
CA VAL A 201 3.74 -9.89 -29.22
C VAL A 201 4.64 -9.04 -30.12
N THR A 202 5.10 -7.89 -29.63
CA THR A 202 6.12 -7.09 -30.32
C THR A 202 7.51 -7.69 -30.02
N LEU A 203 8.02 -8.50 -30.95
CA LEU A 203 9.42 -8.91 -30.95
C LEU A 203 10.30 -7.65 -31.17
N GLY A 204 11.00 -7.20 -30.12
CA GLY A 204 11.91 -6.06 -30.19
C GLY A 204 11.59 -4.88 -29.27
N GLY A 205 10.50 -4.96 -28.50
CA GLY A 205 10.05 -3.88 -27.62
C GLY A 205 8.90 -3.11 -28.24
N SER A 206 7.95 -2.70 -27.41
CA SER A 206 6.78 -1.96 -27.87
C SER A 206 6.95 -0.46 -27.77
N SER A 207 6.48 0.26 -28.78
CA SER A 207 6.32 1.71 -28.73
C SER A 207 4.94 2.12 -28.21
N ALA A 208 4.05 1.16 -27.96
CA ALA A 208 2.71 1.48 -27.50
C ALA A 208 2.73 1.91 -26.02
N PRO A 209 1.78 2.77 -25.63
CA PRO A 209 1.72 3.27 -24.27
C PRO A 209 1.40 2.15 -23.29
N LEU A 210 1.90 2.28 -22.06
CA LEU A 210 1.69 1.30 -21.00
C LEU A 210 0.40 1.62 -20.26
N ARG A 211 -0.41 0.61 -19.97
CA ARG A 211 -1.63 0.70 -19.17
C ARG A 211 -1.55 -0.21 -17.95
N LEU A 212 -2.43 -0.01 -16.97
CA LEU A 212 -2.60 -1.00 -15.90
C LEU A 212 -3.10 -2.32 -16.46
N SER A 213 -2.47 -3.41 -16.02
CA SER A 213 -3.02 -4.75 -16.16
C SER A 213 -4.19 -4.95 -15.18
N LEU A 214 -4.88 -6.09 -15.28
CA LEU A 214 -5.88 -6.48 -14.27
C LEU A 214 -5.29 -6.55 -12.87
N PHE A 215 -4.06 -7.06 -12.73
CA PHE A 215 -3.37 -7.11 -11.44
C PHE A 215 -3.00 -5.71 -10.94
N GLY A 216 -2.59 -4.82 -11.84
CA GLY A 216 -2.34 -3.41 -11.51
C GLY A 216 -3.60 -2.67 -11.06
N GLN A 217 -4.76 -2.97 -11.65
CA GLN A 217 -6.06 -2.43 -11.20
C GLN A 217 -6.39 -2.90 -9.79
N THR A 218 -6.21 -4.19 -9.49
CA THR A 218 -6.40 -4.69 -8.11
C THR A 218 -5.49 -3.96 -7.11
N ILE A 219 -4.22 -3.73 -7.45
CA ILE A 219 -3.31 -2.95 -6.60
C ILE A 219 -3.81 -1.51 -6.41
N TYR A 220 -4.30 -0.87 -7.47
CA TYR A 220 -4.83 0.49 -7.40
C TYR A 220 -6.01 0.59 -6.43
N ASP A 221 -6.98 -0.31 -6.57
CA ASP A 221 -8.21 -0.34 -5.77
C ASP A 221 -7.91 -0.69 -4.31
N GLU A 222 -7.17 -1.78 -4.07
CA GLU A 222 -6.93 -2.30 -2.72
C GLU A 222 -6.07 -1.37 -1.86
N ILE A 223 -5.22 -0.55 -2.47
CA ILE A 223 -4.29 0.34 -1.76
C ILE A 223 -4.82 1.77 -1.68
N ASP A 224 -5.99 2.05 -2.26
CA ASP A 224 -6.61 3.38 -2.28
C ASP A 224 -5.67 4.42 -2.94
N LEU A 225 -5.10 4.07 -4.10
CA LEU A 225 -4.15 4.94 -4.81
C LEU A 225 -4.80 6.20 -5.40
N GLU A 226 -6.14 6.26 -5.42
CA GLU A 226 -6.91 7.48 -5.69
C GLU A 226 -6.53 8.60 -4.70
N SER A 227 -6.17 8.25 -3.46
CA SER A 227 -5.81 9.23 -2.42
C SER A 227 -4.42 9.85 -2.59
N ILE A 228 -3.64 9.45 -3.62
CA ILE A 228 -2.32 10.02 -3.87
C ILE A 228 -2.43 11.52 -4.22
N PRO A 229 -1.65 12.41 -3.58
CA PRO A 229 -1.71 13.84 -3.86
C PRO A 229 -1.44 14.18 -5.33
N GLU A 230 -2.30 15.02 -5.92
CA GLU A 230 -2.14 15.53 -7.29
C GLU A 230 -0.83 16.29 -7.52
N ALA A 231 -0.21 16.84 -6.46
CA ALA A 231 1.13 17.41 -6.54
C ALA A 231 2.19 16.37 -6.93
N ASP A 232 2.12 15.17 -6.35
CA ASP A 232 3.08 14.09 -6.61
C ASP A 232 2.87 13.51 -8.01
N LYS A 233 1.61 13.30 -8.43
CA LYS A 233 1.27 12.89 -9.79
C LYS A 233 1.82 13.86 -10.84
N ARG A 234 1.67 15.17 -10.60
CA ARG A 234 2.18 16.23 -11.51
C ARG A 234 3.70 16.20 -11.63
N LEU A 235 4.43 16.03 -10.53
CA LEU A 235 5.90 15.97 -10.55
C LEU A 235 6.40 14.81 -11.41
N VAL A 236 5.85 13.61 -11.23
CA VAL A 236 6.24 12.43 -12.03
C VAL A 236 5.83 12.60 -13.49
N SER A 237 4.65 13.16 -13.76
CA SER A 237 4.19 13.45 -15.12
C SER A 237 5.10 14.44 -15.86
N GLN A 238 5.64 15.44 -15.16
CA GLN A 238 6.63 16.37 -15.72
C GLN A 238 7.93 15.64 -16.10
N MET A 239 8.42 14.71 -15.28
CA MET A 239 9.59 13.89 -15.61
C MET A 239 9.36 13.08 -16.89
N ILE A 240 8.21 12.42 -17.00
CA ILE A 240 7.82 11.66 -18.20
C ILE A 240 7.79 12.57 -19.43
N SER A 241 7.16 13.75 -19.33
CA SER A 241 7.09 14.70 -20.44
C SER A 241 8.48 15.18 -20.89
N THR A 242 9.40 15.37 -19.95
CA THR A 242 10.77 15.80 -20.23
C THR A 242 11.52 14.75 -21.04
N ILE A 243 11.38 13.47 -20.68
CA ILE A 243 11.99 12.34 -21.41
C ILE A 243 11.37 12.18 -22.79
N ASN A 244 10.06 12.42 -22.92
CA ASN A 244 9.38 12.33 -24.21
C ASN A 244 9.82 13.41 -25.20
N ASN A 245 10.14 14.61 -24.70
CA ASN A 245 10.61 15.74 -25.49
C ASN A 245 12.14 15.77 -25.72
N ALA A 246 12.90 14.90 -25.04
CA ALA A 246 14.34 14.74 -25.19
C ALA A 246 14.72 13.78 -26.32
#